data_AF-A0A1C5W156-F1
#
_entry.id   AF-A0A1C5W156-F1
#
_cell.length_a   1.000
_cell.length_b   1.000
_cell.length_c   1.000
_cell.angle_alpha   90.00
_cell.angle_beta   90.00
_cell.angle_gamma   90.00
#
_symmetry.space_group_name_H-M   'P 1'
#
loop_
_entity.id
_entity.type
_entity.pdbx_description
1 polymer ?
#
loop_
_entity_poly.entity_id
_entity_poly.type
_entity_poly.pdbx_seq_one_letter_code
_entity_poly.pdbx_strand_id
1 'polypeptide(L)'
;MFHCEISEAKRSDGRRRVKLVLHEIHQDRNHYNKNGISYNEQYVRDNADSIIGMPICATFLDSEKDIPYDHGMTGQDGNMPLFENSVQVGSADGWSIEDIQINGEKHKVLIAEGYINQQRYPHFVEWLENKINDGDTIYGSVEFVGKGKNKIVYDGEPVEKGRVPKVYDYSGYCILTVEPSDDSAILIELNQKIKEDEKVDEKTLNQIISAVENKITELNTKNADYESKIAEMNEIIFTKDAEIATLTDEKATAETNACQKDEKINELNGLVETMKAELNELKKSAKIAELNSALGDFSDDEKNMAKDKLDKFNADPMGCGIEVNDIVTEINACIGAETKKKEKAMAVEINSQNNFAADIFGCVDTDNDDDKNDKLDIDNLFV
;
A
#
# COMPACT_ATOMS: atom_id res chain seq x y z
N MET A 1 40.66 7.20 55.41
CA MET A 1 39.49 6.61 56.10
C MET A 1 38.25 7.32 55.58
N PHE A 2 37.32 6.60 54.95
CA PHE A 2 36.00 7.11 54.59
C PHE A 2 35.07 6.98 55.81
N HIS A 3 34.21 7.98 56.07
CA HIS A 3 33.23 7.91 57.16
C HIS A 3 31.85 7.71 56.56
N CYS A 4 31.25 6.53 56.78
CA CYS A 4 29.87 6.26 56.41
C CYS A 4 28.93 7.05 57.32
N GLU A 5 27.94 7.71 56.74
CA GLU A 5 26.94 8.44 57.51
C GLU A 5 25.79 7.51 57.97
N ILE A 6 25.36 7.65 59.23
CA ILE A 6 24.12 7.07 59.73
C ILE A 6 23.12 8.19 60.09
N SER A 7 21.89 8.12 59.57
CA SER A 7 20.78 8.92 60.12
C SER A 7 20.07 8.20 61.28
N GLU A 8 19.66 8.98 62.28
CA GLU A 8 18.79 8.52 63.37
C GLU A 8 17.35 8.22 62.90
N ALA A 9 16.97 8.64 61.69
CA ALA A 9 15.64 8.45 61.13
C ALA A 9 15.36 6.97 60.79
N LYS A 10 14.92 6.20 61.79
CA LYS A 10 14.42 4.84 61.61
C LYS A 10 13.02 4.86 61.02
N ARG A 11 12.84 4.23 59.85
CA ARG A 11 11.53 4.07 59.21
C ARG A 11 10.76 2.92 59.85
N SER A 12 9.45 3.10 60.01
CA SER A 12 8.55 2.07 60.56
C SER A 12 8.15 0.98 59.55
N ASP A 13 8.60 1.08 58.30
CA ASP A 13 8.29 0.13 57.22
C ASP A 13 9.23 -1.09 57.18
N GLY A 14 10.11 -1.23 58.18
CA GLY A 14 11.05 -2.35 58.30
C GLY A 14 12.19 -2.31 57.29
N ARG A 15 12.41 -1.18 56.61
CA ARG A 15 13.47 -0.97 55.62
C ARG A 15 14.46 0.09 56.07
N ARG A 16 15.72 -0.09 55.67
CA ARG A 16 16.83 0.84 55.94
C ARG A 16 17.38 1.35 54.63
N ARG A 17 17.22 2.65 54.36
CA ARG A 17 17.74 3.26 53.13
C ARG A 17 19.27 3.18 53.11
N VAL A 18 19.85 2.93 51.95
CA VAL A 18 21.29 2.84 51.77
C VAL A 18 21.74 3.58 50.52
N LYS A 19 22.98 4.09 50.56
CA LYS A 19 23.76 4.44 49.37
C LYS A 19 25.01 3.57 49.31
N LEU A 20 25.22 2.94 48.17
CA LEU A 20 26.32 2.01 47.90
C LEU A 20 27.11 2.53 46.71
N VAL A 21 28.42 2.70 46.85
CA VAL A 21 29.28 2.88 45.68
C VAL A 21 29.43 1.53 45.00
N LEU A 22 29.03 1.43 43.74
CA LEU A 22 29.19 0.20 42.96
C LEU A 22 30.63 0.04 42.47
N HIS A 23 31.21 1.11 41.94
CA HIS A 23 32.59 1.17 41.47
C HIS A 23 33.00 2.63 41.15
N GLU A 24 34.30 2.85 41.02
CA GLU A 24 34.88 4.09 40.49
C GLU A 24 34.71 4.18 38.96
N ILE A 25 34.47 5.38 38.46
CA ILE A 25 34.45 5.73 37.04
C ILE A 25 35.81 6.32 36.67
N HIS A 26 36.48 5.67 35.73
CA HIS A 26 37.87 5.90 35.38
C HIS A 26 37.99 6.86 34.19
N GLN A 27 39.07 7.65 34.17
CA GLN A 27 39.32 8.63 33.11
C GLN A 27 39.69 7.95 31.77
N ASP A 28 40.47 6.88 31.85
CA ASP A 28 40.95 6.13 30.70
C ASP A 28 41.29 4.67 31.06
N ARG A 29 41.70 3.89 30.07
CA ARG A 29 42.04 2.47 30.23
C ARG A 29 43.29 2.18 31.05
N ASN A 30 44.09 3.21 31.37
CA ASN A 30 45.28 3.04 32.20
C ASN A 30 44.94 3.06 33.69
N HIS A 31 43.71 3.43 34.04
CA HIS A 31 43.18 3.41 35.39
C HIS A 31 42.10 2.33 35.47
N TYR A 32 42.24 1.40 36.41
CA TYR A 32 41.35 0.25 36.54
C TYR A 32 41.38 -0.27 37.97
N ASN A 33 40.30 -0.95 38.38
CA ASN A 33 40.23 -1.61 39.69
C ASN A 33 41.12 -2.86 39.77
N LYS A 34 41.18 -3.52 40.93
CA LYS A 34 42.06 -4.69 41.14
C LYS A 34 41.77 -5.84 40.20
N ASN A 35 40.52 -5.95 39.73
CA ASN A 35 40.12 -6.94 38.72
C ASN A 35 40.50 -6.52 37.28
N GLY A 36 41.10 -5.36 37.06
CA GLY A 36 41.54 -4.88 35.76
C GLY A 36 40.45 -4.24 34.91
N ILE A 37 39.32 -3.84 35.51
CA ILE A 37 38.21 -3.18 34.82
C ILE A 37 38.37 -1.67 34.89
N SER A 38 38.26 -1.01 33.74
CA SER A 38 38.20 0.44 33.59
C SER A 38 36.78 0.84 33.20
N TYR A 39 36.01 1.40 34.13
CA TYR A 39 34.65 1.86 33.86
C TYR A 39 34.65 3.23 33.18
N ASN A 40 34.21 3.27 31.91
CA ASN A 40 34.03 4.52 31.18
C ASN A 40 32.66 5.15 31.52
N GLU A 41 32.64 6.47 31.74
CA GLU A 41 31.42 7.17 32.17
C GLU A 41 30.23 7.01 31.21
N GLN A 42 30.45 7.06 29.89
CA GLN A 42 29.36 6.94 28.93
C GLN A 42 28.75 5.53 28.99
N TYR A 43 29.58 4.50 28.98
CA TYR A 43 29.10 3.12 29.05
C TYR A 43 28.45 2.82 30.41
N VAL A 44 28.93 3.43 31.49
CA VAL A 44 28.26 3.34 32.79
C VAL A 44 26.84 3.92 32.70
N ARG A 45 26.68 5.14 32.17
CA ARG A 45 25.36 5.77 31.99
C ARG A 45 24.43 4.94 31.11
N ASP A 46 24.95 4.35 30.04
CA ASP A 46 24.17 3.54 29.09
C ASP A 46 23.62 2.23 29.71
N ASN A 47 24.21 1.77 30.82
CA ASN A 47 23.84 0.51 31.47
C ASN A 47 23.26 0.71 32.89
N ALA A 48 23.34 1.91 33.47
CA ALA A 48 22.98 2.17 34.86
C ALA A 48 21.50 1.95 35.20
N ASP A 49 20.57 2.07 34.24
CA ASP A 49 19.15 1.80 34.50
C ASP A 49 18.87 0.34 34.91
N SER A 50 19.77 -0.60 34.60
CA SER A 50 19.64 -1.98 35.08
C SER A 50 19.86 -2.12 36.60
N ILE A 51 20.34 -1.06 37.29
CA ILE A 51 20.47 -1.01 38.74
C ILE A 51 19.08 -0.97 39.41
N ILE A 52 18.07 -0.44 38.73
CA ILE A 52 16.72 -0.36 39.29
C ILE A 52 16.14 -1.78 39.40
N GLY A 53 15.92 -2.24 40.63
CA GLY A 53 15.51 -3.61 40.93
C GLY A 53 16.68 -4.60 41.11
N MET A 54 17.92 -4.14 40.98
CA MET A 54 19.11 -4.95 41.24
C MET A 54 19.11 -5.42 42.71
N PRO A 55 19.34 -6.71 42.98
CA PRO A 55 19.37 -7.22 44.34
C PRO A 55 20.62 -6.74 45.07
N ILE A 56 20.44 -6.34 46.34
CA ILE A 56 21.53 -6.20 47.30
C ILE A 56 21.61 -7.52 48.06
N CYS A 57 22.76 -8.16 48.05
CA CYS A 57 22.97 -9.52 48.49
C CYS A 57 24.03 -9.63 49.60
N ALA A 58 24.00 -10.76 50.31
CA ALA A 58 25.06 -11.20 51.21
C ALA A 58 25.04 -12.73 51.32
N THR A 59 26.22 -13.33 51.42
CA THR A 59 26.39 -14.67 52.01
C THR A 59 26.80 -14.50 53.46
N PHE A 60 26.30 -15.34 54.36
CA PHE A 60 26.56 -15.22 55.80
C PHE A 60 27.46 -16.34 56.31
N LEU A 61 28.36 -16.01 57.24
CA LEU A 61 29.23 -16.98 57.92
C LEU A 61 28.48 -17.86 58.94
N ASP A 62 27.31 -17.41 59.35
CA ASP A 62 26.53 -17.99 60.43
C ASP A 62 25.06 -18.18 60.03
N SER A 63 24.36 -19.04 60.78
CA SER A 63 22.93 -19.32 60.55
C SER A 63 22.01 -18.18 60.96
N GLU A 64 22.46 -17.31 61.86
CA GLU A 64 21.71 -16.16 62.37
C GLU A 64 21.71 -14.97 61.40
N LYS A 65 22.54 -15.07 60.35
CA LYS A 65 22.72 -14.05 59.31
C LYS A 65 23.18 -12.73 59.89
N ASP A 66 24.22 -12.79 60.73
CA ASP A 66 24.89 -11.63 61.31
C ASP A 66 25.99 -11.14 60.35
N ILE A 67 27.01 -11.97 60.12
CA ILE A 67 28.26 -11.51 59.50
C ILE A 67 28.28 -11.83 58.00
N PRO A 68 28.31 -10.83 57.10
CA PRO A 68 28.46 -11.06 55.67
C PRO A 68 29.86 -11.61 55.35
N TYR A 69 29.97 -12.40 54.29
CA TYR A 69 31.20 -13.08 53.90
C TYR A 69 31.68 -12.72 52.50
N ASP A 70 31.16 -13.39 51.48
CA ASP A 70 31.60 -13.32 50.10
C ASP A 70 30.42 -13.19 49.12
N HIS A 71 30.68 -13.46 47.85
CA HIS A 71 29.69 -13.33 46.78
C HIS A 71 28.62 -14.44 46.78
N GLY A 72 28.89 -15.59 47.41
CA GLY A 72 28.02 -16.76 47.37
C GLY A 72 27.99 -17.52 46.05
N MET A 73 29.02 -17.34 45.20
CA MET A 73 29.15 -17.99 43.90
C MET A 73 29.25 -19.52 44.05
N THR A 74 28.38 -20.26 43.39
CA THR A 74 28.36 -21.74 43.39
C THR A 74 28.75 -22.35 42.05
N GLY A 75 28.73 -21.57 40.97
CA GLY A 75 29.13 -22.02 39.65
C GLY A 75 28.65 -21.11 38.53
N GLN A 76 28.44 -21.69 37.34
CA GLN A 76 27.98 -20.98 36.16
C GLN A 76 27.10 -21.90 35.29
N ASP A 77 26.01 -21.37 34.75
CA ASP A 77 25.20 -22.00 33.71
C ASP A 77 25.34 -21.20 32.40
N GLY A 78 26.12 -21.74 31.45
CA GLY A 78 26.46 -21.03 30.21
C GLY A 78 27.21 -19.72 30.47
N ASN A 79 26.59 -18.57 30.19
CA ASN A 79 27.14 -17.25 30.47
C ASN A 79 26.60 -16.64 31.78
N MET A 80 25.72 -17.33 32.50
CA MET A 80 25.05 -16.84 33.70
C MET A 80 25.76 -17.35 34.97
N PRO A 81 26.36 -16.47 35.78
CA PRO A 81 26.92 -16.86 37.08
C PRO A 81 25.80 -17.32 38.04
N LEU A 82 26.08 -18.35 38.83
CA LEU A 82 25.16 -18.88 39.83
C LEU A 82 25.65 -18.51 41.24
N PHE A 83 24.77 -17.89 42.02
CA PHE A 83 25.04 -17.41 43.37
C PHE A 83 24.10 -18.04 44.40
N GLU A 84 23.96 -19.37 44.41
CA GLU A 84 22.92 -20.06 45.20
C GLU A 84 23.07 -19.89 46.72
N ASN A 85 24.27 -19.52 47.20
CA ASN A 85 24.53 -19.23 48.61
C ASN A 85 24.38 -17.75 48.97
N SER A 86 24.05 -16.90 47.99
CA SER A 86 23.89 -15.46 48.16
C SER A 86 22.43 -15.12 48.35
N VAL A 87 22.06 -14.59 49.52
CA VAL A 87 20.67 -14.23 49.80
C VAL A 87 20.44 -12.75 49.51
N GLN A 88 19.29 -12.43 48.93
CA GLN A 88 18.87 -11.06 48.73
C GLN A 88 18.45 -10.44 50.07
N VAL A 89 19.23 -9.45 50.54
CA VAL A 89 18.98 -8.69 51.77
C VAL A 89 18.26 -7.37 51.50
N GLY A 90 18.29 -6.89 50.25
CA GLY A 90 17.75 -5.60 49.85
C GLY A 90 17.52 -5.47 48.35
N SER A 91 17.21 -4.25 47.91
CA SER A 91 17.10 -3.91 46.49
C SER A 91 17.57 -2.48 46.27
N ALA A 92 18.23 -2.25 45.15
CA ALA A 92 18.43 -0.93 44.61
C ALA A 92 17.16 -0.46 43.88
N ASP A 93 16.86 0.84 43.96
CA ASP A 93 15.72 1.49 43.32
C ASP A 93 16.07 2.83 42.65
N GLY A 94 17.34 3.24 42.70
CA GLY A 94 17.84 4.41 41.99
C GLY A 94 19.36 4.35 41.82
N TRP A 95 19.89 5.26 41.01
CA TRP A 95 21.32 5.42 40.82
C TRP A 95 21.68 6.88 40.57
N SER A 96 22.91 7.24 40.91
CA SER A 96 23.49 8.55 40.63
C SER A 96 24.97 8.40 40.29
N ILE A 97 25.54 9.41 39.63
CA ILE A 97 26.98 9.56 39.49
C ILE A 97 27.37 10.78 40.29
N GLU A 98 28.26 10.59 41.25
CA GLU A 98 28.67 11.63 42.18
C GLU A 98 30.20 11.69 42.28
N ASP A 99 30.71 12.86 42.61
CA ASP A 99 32.10 13.04 43.01
C ASP A 99 32.18 12.97 44.54
N ILE A 100 32.83 11.94 45.09
CA ILE A 100 32.96 11.75 46.55
C ILE A 100 34.43 11.73 46.98
N GLN A 101 34.68 11.95 48.28
CA GLN A 101 36.01 11.78 48.85
C GLN A 101 36.14 10.41 49.50
N ILE A 102 37.02 9.54 48.98
CA ILE A 102 37.40 8.27 49.62
C ILE A 102 38.87 8.40 50.01
N ASN A 103 39.20 8.17 51.28
CA ASN A 103 40.58 8.27 51.78
C ASN A 103 41.30 9.60 51.52
N GLY A 104 40.56 10.70 51.35
CA GLY A 104 41.10 12.03 51.09
C GLY A 104 41.35 12.33 49.61
N GLU A 105 41.12 11.35 48.72
CA GLU A 105 41.18 11.52 47.27
C GLU A 105 39.76 11.67 46.70
N LYS A 106 39.65 12.47 45.63
CA LYS A 106 38.37 12.71 44.96
C LYS A 106 38.15 11.63 43.90
N HIS A 107 37.10 10.83 44.06
CA HIS A 107 36.71 9.78 43.12
C HIS A 107 35.38 10.13 42.48
N LYS A 108 35.27 9.95 41.16
CA LYS A 108 33.98 9.96 40.48
C LYS A 108 33.43 8.54 40.53
N VAL A 109 32.26 8.36 41.11
CA VAL A 109 31.73 7.02 41.41
C VAL A 109 30.32 6.84 40.88
N LEU A 110 29.96 5.60 40.60
CA LEU A 110 28.58 5.20 40.41
C LEU A 110 27.99 4.76 41.75
N ILE A 111 26.88 5.36 42.14
CA ILE A 111 26.17 5.04 43.38
C ILE A 111 24.83 4.37 43.05
N ALA A 112 24.54 3.29 43.76
CA ALA A 112 23.20 2.73 43.86
C ALA A 112 22.51 3.24 45.12
N GLU A 113 21.28 3.71 44.97
CA GLU A 113 20.37 4.00 46.07
C GLU A 113 19.39 2.86 46.24
N GLY A 114 19.07 2.51 47.48
CA GLY A 114 18.18 1.38 47.74
C GLY A 114 17.82 1.20 49.19
N TYR A 115 17.48 -0.03 49.56
CA TYR A 115 17.16 -0.38 50.93
C TYR A 115 17.61 -1.80 51.31
N ILE A 116 17.89 -1.99 52.60
CA ILE A 116 18.06 -3.30 53.26
C ILE A 116 16.81 -3.61 54.08
N ASN A 117 16.32 -4.86 54.02
CA ASN A 117 15.12 -5.31 54.72
C ASN A 117 15.44 -5.65 56.19
N GLN A 118 15.53 -4.67 57.08
CA GLN A 118 15.80 -4.89 58.51
C GLN A 118 14.83 -5.87 59.16
N GLN A 119 13.54 -5.82 58.82
CA GLN A 119 12.56 -6.76 59.38
C GLN A 119 12.84 -8.24 59.06
N ARG A 120 13.66 -8.50 58.02
CA ARG A 120 14.08 -9.85 57.61
C ARG A 120 15.49 -10.18 58.09
N TYR A 121 16.35 -9.17 58.25
CA TYR A 121 17.76 -9.31 58.58
C TYR A 121 18.17 -8.33 59.71
N PRO A 122 17.59 -8.48 60.93
CA PRO A 122 17.86 -7.54 62.01
C PRO A 122 19.31 -7.61 62.52
N HIS A 123 19.89 -8.81 62.63
CA HIS A 123 21.27 -9.01 63.07
C HIS A 123 22.29 -8.45 62.06
N PHE A 124 22.06 -8.69 60.76
CA PHE A 124 22.87 -8.06 59.72
C PHE A 124 22.84 -6.52 59.79
N VAL A 125 21.67 -5.92 60.04
CA VAL A 125 21.57 -4.46 60.17
C VAL A 125 22.28 -3.96 61.42
N GLU A 126 22.17 -4.67 62.53
CA GLU A 126 22.93 -4.38 63.76
C GLU A 126 24.44 -4.47 63.51
N TRP A 127 24.90 -5.46 62.75
CA TRP A 127 26.29 -5.58 62.32
C TRP A 127 26.77 -4.37 61.51
N LEU A 128 25.97 -3.92 60.53
CA LEU A 128 26.28 -2.71 59.74
C LEU A 128 26.36 -1.47 60.65
N GLU A 129 25.42 -1.30 61.57
CA GLU A 129 25.43 -0.18 62.52
C GLU A 129 26.69 -0.19 63.39
N ASN A 130 27.05 -1.35 63.95
CA ASN A 130 28.26 -1.49 64.76
C ASN A 130 29.52 -1.16 63.97
N LYS A 131 29.65 -1.69 62.74
CA LYS A 131 30.79 -1.41 61.87
C LYS A 131 30.94 0.08 61.56
N ILE A 132 29.84 0.76 61.23
CA ILE A 132 29.90 2.20 60.95
C ILE A 132 30.24 3.00 62.22
N ASN A 133 29.67 2.63 63.37
CA ASN A 133 29.95 3.29 64.66
C ASN A 133 31.42 3.13 65.09
N ASP A 134 32.03 1.98 64.79
CA ASP A 134 33.45 1.72 65.01
C ASP A 134 34.36 2.46 64.01
N GLY A 135 33.78 3.08 62.99
CA GLY A 135 34.48 3.78 61.91
C GLY A 135 35.04 2.83 60.84
N ASP A 136 34.62 1.57 60.83
CA ASP A 136 35.05 0.60 59.83
C ASP A 136 34.44 0.92 58.46
N THR A 137 35.22 0.67 57.41
CA THR A 137 34.71 0.70 56.03
C THR A 137 34.03 -0.62 55.72
N ILE A 138 32.77 -0.55 55.28
CA ILE A 138 32.00 -1.71 54.83
C ILE A 138 32.15 -1.80 53.32
N TYR A 139 32.82 -2.85 52.87
CA TYR A 139 33.06 -3.10 51.46
C TYR A 139 31.92 -3.88 50.81
N GLY A 140 31.83 -3.73 49.50
CA GLY A 140 31.01 -4.59 48.67
C GLY A 140 31.68 -4.93 47.35
N SER A 141 30.92 -5.62 46.50
CA SER A 141 31.29 -5.87 45.12
C SER A 141 30.07 -5.87 44.24
N VAL A 142 30.19 -5.18 43.12
CA VAL A 142 29.18 -5.17 42.07
C VAL A 142 29.34 -6.40 41.18
N GLU A 143 28.21 -7.03 40.86
CA GLU A 143 28.11 -8.08 39.85
C GLU A 143 27.44 -7.51 38.61
N PHE A 144 27.98 -7.85 37.44
CA PHE A 144 27.39 -7.49 36.16
C PHE A 144 27.59 -8.60 35.14
N VAL A 145 26.62 -8.74 34.25
CA VAL A 145 26.51 -9.82 33.27
C VAL A 145 26.27 -9.25 31.87
N GLY A 146 26.40 -10.07 30.83
CA GLY A 146 25.99 -9.63 29.50
C GLY A 146 24.48 -9.46 29.42
N LYS A 147 24.00 -8.55 28.56
CA LYS A 147 22.56 -8.33 28.40
C LYS A 147 21.85 -9.59 27.85
N GLY A 148 20.86 -10.09 28.57
CA GLY A 148 20.12 -11.30 28.23
C GLY A 148 20.97 -12.58 28.36
N LYS A 149 21.04 -13.40 27.30
CA LYS A 149 21.86 -14.63 27.27
C LYS A 149 23.28 -14.42 26.72
N ASN A 150 23.65 -13.16 26.44
CA ASN A 150 24.91 -12.82 25.80
C ASN A 150 26.05 -12.72 26.81
N LYS A 151 27.28 -12.70 26.29
CA LYS A 151 28.47 -12.31 27.06
C LYS A 151 28.53 -10.79 27.19
N ILE A 152 29.29 -10.31 28.17
CA ILE A 152 29.65 -8.89 28.28
C ILE A 152 30.36 -8.47 26.99
N VAL A 153 29.94 -7.35 26.40
CA VAL A 153 30.63 -6.76 25.24
C VAL A 153 31.60 -5.71 25.76
N TYR A 154 32.86 -5.83 25.35
CA TYR A 154 33.93 -4.89 25.69
C TYR A 154 34.20 -3.92 24.54
N ASP A 155 34.73 -2.75 24.86
CA ASP A 155 35.24 -1.81 23.88
C ASP A 155 36.63 -2.26 23.39
N GLY A 156 36.66 -2.89 22.23
CA GLY A 156 37.86 -3.57 21.70
C GLY A 156 38.09 -4.95 22.32
N GLU A 157 39.22 -5.56 21.98
CA GLU A 157 39.57 -6.88 22.53
C GLU A 157 39.83 -6.78 24.04
N PRO A 158 39.22 -7.66 24.86
CA PRO A 158 39.41 -7.62 26.30
C PRO A 158 40.86 -7.99 26.65
N VAL A 159 41.51 -7.08 27.37
CA VAL A 159 42.84 -7.26 27.95
C VAL A 159 42.73 -7.58 29.44
N GLU A 160 43.79 -8.12 30.04
CA GLU A 160 43.81 -8.44 31.47
C GLU A 160 43.57 -7.20 32.35
N LYS A 161 44.23 -6.08 32.01
CA LYS A 161 44.15 -4.81 32.73
C LYS A 161 43.73 -3.68 31.81
N GLY A 162 42.77 -2.88 32.24
CA GLY A 162 42.20 -1.78 31.45
C GLY A 162 41.13 -2.23 30.46
N ARG A 163 40.50 -3.41 30.65
CA ARG A 163 39.35 -3.79 29.82
C ARG A 163 38.16 -2.90 30.18
N VAL A 164 37.46 -2.45 29.14
CA VAL A 164 36.37 -1.48 29.27
C VAL A 164 35.06 -2.16 28.89
N PRO A 165 34.21 -2.51 29.85
CA PRO A 165 32.89 -3.07 29.55
C PRO A 165 32.01 -1.99 28.91
N LYS A 166 31.32 -2.36 27.84
CA LYS A 166 30.51 -1.45 27.01
C LYS A 166 29.02 -1.78 27.07
N VAL A 167 28.67 -3.07 26.99
CA VAL A 167 27.28 -3.53 27.03
C VAL A 167 27.15 -4.65 28.04
N TYR A 168 26.41 -4.38 29.11
CA TYR A 168 26.21 -5.27 30.25
C TYR A 168 24.99 -4.82 31.06
N ASP A 169 24.50 -5.67 31.96
CA ASP A 169 23.53 -5.31 32.98
C ASP A 169 24.15 -5.55 34.37
N TYR A 170 24.02 -4.57 35.27
CA TYR A 170 24.23 -4.77 36.69
C TYR A 170 23.24 -5.81 37.23
N SER A 171 23.75 -6.87 37.84
CA SER A 171 22.96 -8.04 38.26
C SER A 171 22.89 -8.23 39.76
N GLY A 172 23.74 -7.55 40.53
CA GLY A 172 23.73 -7.63 41.99
C GLY A 172 24.79 -6.75 42.63
N TYR A 173 24.64 -6.52 43.93
CA TYR A 173 25.70 -5.95 44.76
C TYR A 173 25.81 -6.74 46.06
N CYS A 174 26.97 -7.35 46.30
CA CYS A 174 27.23 -8.14 47.50
C CYS A 174 27.94 -7.30 48.56
N ILE A 175 27.41 -7.25 49.77
CA ILE A 175 28.15 -6.74 50.94
C ILE A 175 29.03 -7.87 51.47
N LEU A 176 30.31 -7.62 51.69
CA LEU A 176 31.30 -8.66 51.95
C LEU A 176 32.38 -8.25 52.97
N THR A 177 33.05 -9.24 53.55
CA THR A 177 34.19 -9.08 54.48
C THR A 177 35.49 -9.68 53.95
N VAL A 178 35.44 -10.36 52.80
CA VAL A 178 36.64 -10.76 52.04
C VAL A 178 37.30 -9.55 51.35
N GLU A 179 38.49 -9.73 50.78
CA GLU A 179 39.16 -8.66 50.05
C GLU A 179 38.32 -8.24 48.82
N PRO A 180 37.94 -6.95 48.71
CA PRO A 180 37.15 -6.48 47.58
C PRO A 180 38.01 -6.41 46.31
N SER A 181 37.35 -6.63 45.17
CA SER A 181 37.95 -6.42 43.84
C SER A 181 38.06 -4.93 43.45
N ASP A 182 37.41 -4.06 44.21
CA ASP A 182 37.38 -2.62 44.00
C ASP A 182 37.31 -1.93 45.37
N ASP A 183 38.37 -1.25 45.79
CA ASP A 183 38.44 -0.58 47.09
C ASP A 183 37.49 0.63 47.18
N SER A 184 36.96 1.10 46.05
CA SER A 184 35.95 2.16 46.01
C SER A 184 34.53 1.63 46.28
N ALA A 185 34.29 0.32 46.14
CA ALA A 185 32.97 -0.27 46.31
C ALA A 185 32.63 -0.41 47.81
N ILE A 186 31.93 0.58 48.35
CA ILE A 186 31.68 0.72 49.78
C ILE A 186 30.25 1.19 50.09
N LEU A 187 29.76 0.87 51.29
CA LEU A 187 28.57 1.50 51.85
C LEU A 187 28.92 2.91 52.35
N ILE A 188 28.23 3.92 51.83
CA ILE A 188 28.49 5.33 52.16
C ILE A 188 27.42 5.97 53.05
N GLU A 189 26.21 5.41 53.06
CA GLU A 189 25.11 5.92 53.87
C GLU A 189 24.19 4.76 54.30
N LEU A 190 23.82 4.70 55.58
CA LEU A 190 22.82 3.78 56.14
C LEU A 190 21.78 4.56 56.94
N ASN A 191 20.49 4.28 56.72
CA ASN A 191 19.43 5.26 56.98
C ASN A 191 19.79 6.56 56.31
N GLN A 192 19.48 6.67 55.03
CA GLN A 192 19.56 7.98 54.40
C GLN A 192 18.91 9.02 55.31
N LYS A 193 19.60 10.14 55.57
CA LYS A 193 18.96 11.26 56.25
C LYS A 193 17.72 11.56 55.42
N ILE A 194 16.53 11.33 56.00
CA ILE A 194 15.41 12.15 55.59
C ILE A 194 15.94 13.54 55.89
N LYS A 195 16.20 14.35 54.85
CA LYS A 195 16.47 15.76 55.06
C LYS A 195 15.23 16.32 55.76
N GLU A 196 15.21 16.27 57.09
CA GLU A 196 14.40 17.17 57.88
C GLU A 196 14.98 18.55 57.59
N ASP A 197 14.19 19.34 56.85
CA ASP A 197 14.45 20.71 56.44
C ASP A 197 15.67 20.96 55.52
N GLU A 198 15.54 20.59 54.24
CA GLU A 198 15.61 21.66 53.23
C GLU A 198 14.20 22.22 53.11
N LYS A 199 13.79 23.09 54.05
CA LYS A 199 12.75 24.05 53.70
C LYS A 199 13.32 24.78 52.50
N VAL A 200 12.79 24.49 51.32
CA VAL A 200 12.93 25.34 50.16
C VAL A 200 12.66 26.75 50.68
N ASP A 201 13.69 27.58 50.71
CA ASP A 201 13.55 28.91 51.28
C ASP A 201 12.43 29.63 50.51
N GLU A 202 11.73 30.54 51.18
CA GLU A 202 10.54 31.19 50.63
C GLU A 202 10.79 31.84 49.27
N LYS A 203 12.03 32.29 49.00
CA LYS A 203 12.43 32.87 47.71
C LYS A 203 12.56 31.80 46.64
N THR A 204 13.17 30.65 46.92
CA THR A 204 13.23 29.52 45.98
C THR A 204 11.83 28.95 45.71
N LEU A 205 10.97 28.88 46.73
CA LEU A 205 9.59 28.45 46.56
C LEU A 205 8.80 29.42 45.68
N ASN A 206 8.94 30.73 45.91
CA ASN A 206 8.32 31.76 45.09
C ASN A 206 8.84 31.74 43.64
N GLN A 207 10.13 31.46 43.41
CA GLN A 207 10.67 31.31 42.06
C GLN A 207 10.06 30.10 41.34
N ILE A 208 9.90 28.98 42.03
CA ILE A 208 9.24 27.78 41.49
C ILE A 208 7.77 28.08 41.19
N ILE A 209 7.05 28.73 42.11
CA ILE A 209 5.65 29.13 41.91
C ILE A 209 5.52 30.03 40.68
N SER A 210 6.33 31.09 40.57
CA SER A 210 6.31 31.98 39.41
C SER A 210 6.67 31.27 38.11
N ALA A 211 7.62 30.33 38.12
CA ALA A 211 7.95 29.53 36.95
C ALA A 211 6.78 28.62 36.52
N VAL A 212 6.10 28.00 37.49
CA VAL A 212 4.92 27.17 37.26
C VAL A 212 3.75 28.01 36.76
N GLU A 213 3.47 29.17 37.36
CA GLU A 213 2.43 30.11 36.92
C GLU A 213 2.68 30.58 35.49
N ASN A 214 3.91 31.00 35.17
CA ASN A 214 4.28 31.39 33.80
C ASN A 214 4.06 30.24 32.81
N LYS A 215 4.40 29.00 33.19
CA LYS A 215 4.20 27.83 32.32
C LYS A 215 2.71 27.51 32.16
N ILE A 216 1.91 27.65 33.21
CA ILE A 216 0.46 27.49 33.15
C ILE A 216 -0.15 28.56 32.23
N THR A 217 0.28 29.81 32.34
CA THR A 217 -0.17 30.89 31.44
C THR A 217 0.20 30.58 30.00
N GLU A 218 1.44 30.17 29.72
CA GLU A 218 1.88 29.79 28.38
C GLU A 218 1.06 28.62 27.81
N LEU A 219 0.78 27.59 28.63
CA LEU A 219 -0.04 26.45 28.22
C LEU A 219 -1.50 26.86 27.97
N ASN A 220 -2.07 27.73 28.81
CA ASN A 220 -3.42 28.23 28.62
C ASN A 220 -3.54 29.06 27.34
N THR A 221 -2.54 29.89 27.02
CA THR A 221 -2.49 30.62 25.74
C THR A 221 -2.44 29.65 24.56
N LYS A 222 -1.58 28.63 24.61
CA LYS A 222 -1.52 27.61 23.54
C LYS A 222 -2.81 26.83 23.40
N ASN A 223 -3.49 26.50 24.51
CA ASN A 223 -4.79 25.84 24.47
C ASN A 223 -5.85 26.72 23.78
N ALA A 224 -5.90 28.02 24.09
CA ALA A 224 -6.79 28.95 23.42
C ALA A 224 -6.50 29.05 21.91
N ASP A 225 -5.22 29.09 21.51
CA ASP A 225 -4.83 29.07 20.10
C ASP A 225 -5.28 27.79 19.38
N TYR A 226 -5.17 26.63 20.05
CA TYR A 226 -5.64 25.35 19.50
C TYR A 226 -7.17 25.30 19.40
N GLU A 227 -7.90 25.81 20.40
CA GLU A 227 -9.35 25.92 20.35
C GLU A 227 -9.82 26.80 19.17
N SER A 228 -9.14 27.93 18.93
CA SER A 228 -9.42 28.80 17.77
C SER A 228 -9.20 28.07 16.45
N LYS A 229 -8.08 27.36 16.29
CA LYS A 229 -7.79 26.57 15.08
C LYS A 229 -8.80 25.46 14.85
N ILE A 230 -9.26 24.80 15.92
CA ILE A 230 -10.30 23.77 15.84
C ILE A 230 -11.62 24.39 15.36
N ALA A 231 -12.00 25.56 15.87
CA ALA A 231 -13.19 26.27 15.42
C ALA A 231 -13.12 26.63 13.93
N GLU A 232 -11.99 27.19 13.47
CA GLU A 232 -11.77 27.50 12.05
C GLU A 232 -11.84 26.25 11.16
N MET A 233 -11.19 25.15 11.56
CA MET A 233 -11.25 23.90 10.81
C MET A 233 -12.69 23.36 10.72
N ASN A 234 -13.47 23.47 11.79
CA ASN A 234 -14.86 23.04 11.79
C ASN A 234 -15.74 23.89 10.86
N GLU A 235 -15.52 25.21 10.76
CA GLU A 235 -16.22 26.05 9.77
C GLU A 235 -15.87 25.67 8.33
N ILE A 236 -14.60 25.35 8.06
CA ILE A 236 -14.16 24.87 6.74
C ILE A 236 -14.85 23.55 6.41
N ILE A 237 -14.91 22.61 7.35
CA ILE A 237 -15.59 21.32 7.17
C ILE A 237 -17.07 21.53 6.85
N PHE A 238 -17.77 22.37 7.62
CA PHE A 238 -19.19 22.68 7.38
C PHE A 238 -19.42 23.25 5.98
N THR A 239 -18.54 24.16 5.53
CA THR A 239 -18.60 24.74 4.18
C THR A 239 -18.39 23.67 3.10
N LYS A 240 -17.39 22.79 3.29
CA LYS A 240 -17.07 21.72 2.35
C LYS A 240 -18.17 20.66 2.27
N ASP A 241 -18.79 20.33 3.37
CA ASP A 241 -19.93 19.40 3.40
C ASP A 241 -21.14 19.96 2.63
N ALA A 242 -21.41 21.26 2.74
CA ALA A 242 -22.45 21.92 1.97
C ALA A 242 -22.13 21.95 0.45
N GLU A 243 -20.88 22.19 0.07
CA GLU A 243 -20.43 22.09 -1.33
C GLU A 243 -20.59 20.66 -1.88
N ILE A 244 -20.19 19.64 -1.11
CA ILE A 244 -20.32 18.23 -1.49
C ILE A 244 -21.80 17.84 -1.68
N ALA A 245 -22.68 18.26 -0.78
CA ALA A 245 -24.11 18.02 -0.91
C ALA A 245 -24.65 18.60 -2.22
N THR A 246 -24.31 19.86 -2.51
CA THR A 246 -24.71 20.54 -3.76
C THR A 246 -24.22 19.79 -5.01
N LEU A 247 -22.93 19.45 -5.06
CA LEU A 247 -22.36 18.73 -6.21
C LEU A 247 -22.96 17.33 -6.38
N THR A 248 -23.35 16.68 -5.29
CA THR A 248 -24.00 15.37 -5.32
C THR A 248 -25.38 15.45 -5.97
N ASP A 249 -26.17 16.47 -5.62
CA ASP A 249 -27.49 16.71 -6.20
C ASP A 249 -27.40 17.09 -7.69
N GLU A 250 -26.43 17.94 -8.06
CA GLU A 250 -26.16 18.30 -9.45
C GLU A 250 -25.78 17.07 -10.28
N LYS A 251 -24.92 16.20 -9.74
CA LYS A 251 -24.52 14.96 -10.39
C LYS A 251 -25.71 14.02 -10.62
N ALA A 252 -26.55 13.81 -9.61
CA ALA A 252 -27.74 12.96 -9.73
C ALA A 252 -28.72 13.49 -10.80
N THR A 253 -28.87 14.81 -10.88
CA THR A 253 -29.68 15.48 -11.92
C THR A 253 -29.08 15.25 -13.31
N ALA A 254 -27.75 15.41 -13.46
CA ALA A 254 -27.07 15.19 -14.73
C ALA A 254 -27.17 13.72 -15.21
N GLU A 255 -27.01 12.75 -14.30
CA GLU A 255 -27.16 11.33 -14.60
C GLU A 255 -28.58 10.97 -15.05
N THR A 256 -29.60 11.53 -14.38
CA THR A 256 -31.01 11.37 -14.77
C THR A 256 -31.27 11.93 -16.16
N ASN A 257 -30.77 13.14 -16.45
CA ASN A 257 -30.92 13.76 -17.76
C ASN A 257 -30.19 12.99 -18.87
N ALA A 258 -29.04 12.38 -18.58
CA ALA A 258 -28.33 11.54 -19.53
C ALA A 258 -29.13 10.29 -19.89
N CYS A 259 -29.67 9.59 -18.89
CA CYS A 259 -30.53 8.42 -19.09
C CYS A 259 -31.75 8.74 -19.98
N GLN A 260 -32.44 9.85 -19.71
CA GLN A 260 -33.58 10.29 -20.51
C GLN A 260 -33.21 10.60 -21.98
N LYS A 261 -32.02 11.17 -22.20
CA LYS A 261 -31.53 11.41 -23.57
C LYS A 261 -31.22 10.10 -24.29
N ASP A 262 -30.60 9.13 -23.62
CA ASP A 262 -30.29 7.83 -24.20
C ASP A 262 -31.56 7.05 -24.56
N GLU A 263 -32.58 7.07 -23.69
CA GLU A 263 -33.90 6.53 -23.98
C GLU A 263 -34.51 7.17 -25.24
N LYS A 264 -34.44 8.51 -25.34
CA LYS A 264 -34.99 9.23 -26.49
C LYS A 264 -34.22 8.93 -27.78
N ILE A 265 -32.91 8.79 -27.72
CA ILE A 265 -32.06 8.39 -28.85
C ILE A 265 -32.47 7.01 -29.34
N ASN A 266 -32.69 6.05 -28.44
CA ASN A 266 -33.12 4.70 -28.79
C ASN A 266 -34.50 4.70 -29.48
N GLU A 267 -35.45 5.49 -28.96
CA GLU A 267 -36.77 5.65 -29.57
C GLU A 267 -36.67 6.24 -30.99
N LEU A 268 -35.89 7.32 -31.17
CA LEU A 268 -35.70 7.96 -32.47
C LEU A 268 -35.00 7.04 -33.46
N ASN A 269 -33.98 6.29 -33.04
CA ASN A 269 -33.31 5.31 -33.89
C ASN A 269 -34.29 4.22 -34.35
N GLY A 270 -35.15 3.72 -33.47
CA GLY A 270 -36.20 2.78 -33.83
C GLY A 270 -37.17 3.34 -34.88
N LEU A 271 -37.61 4.59 -34.71
CA LEU A 271 -38.48 5.26 -35.67
C LEU A 271 -37.81 5.45 -37.04
N VAL A 272 -36.52 5.83 -37.05
CA VAL A 272 -35.75 5.99 -38.29
C VAL A 272 -35.65 4.68 -39.07
N GLU A 273 -35.40 3.55 -38.40
CA GLU A 273 -35.35 2.25 -39.07
C GLU A 273 -36.71 1.83 -39.63
N THR A 274 -37.81 2.07 -38.90
CA THR A 274 -39.17 1.84 -39.39
C THR A 274 -39.47 2.70 -40.62
N MET A 275 -39.19 4.00 -40.56
CA MET A 275 -39.43 4.92 -41.69
C MET A 275 -38.59 4.54 -42.92
N LYS A 276 -37.35 4.09 -42.74
CA LYS A 276 -36.52 3.58 -43.84
C LYS A 276 -37.13 2.34 -44.49
N ALA A 277 -37.65 1.40 -43.69
CA ALA A 277 -38.30 0.20 -44.19
C ALA A 277 -39.58 0.54 -44.99
N GLU A 278 -40.44 1.38 -44.43
CA GLU A 278 -41.67 1.86 -45.09
C GLU A 278 -41.36 2.60 -46.40
N LEU A 279 -40.35 3.48 -46.40
CA LEU A 279 -39.92 4.20 -47.60
C LEU A 279 -39.43 3.25 -48.70
N ASN A 280 -38.70 2.19 -48.34
CA ASN A 280 -38.25 1.19 -49.29
C ASN A 280 -39.41 0.41 -49.91
N GLU A 281 -40.40 0.02 -49.11
CA GLU A 281 -41.60 -0.66 -49.62
C GLU A 281 -42.44 0.24 -50.53
N LEU A 282 -42.58 1.53 -50.18
CA LEU A 282 -43.28 2.49 -51.03
C LEU A 282 -42.57 2.71 -52.37
N LYS A 283 -41.22 2.77 -52.36
CA LYS A 283 -40.41 2.86 -53.58
C LYS A 283 -40.56 1.63 -54.47
N LYS A 284 -40.52 0.42 -53.91
CA LYS A 284 -40.77 -0.82 -54.65
C LYS A 284 -42.16 -0.79 -55.31
N SER A 285 -43.18 -0.42 -54.53
CA SER A 285 -44.57 -0.32 -55.02
C SER A 285 -44.70 0.69 -56.16
N ALA A 286 -44.02 1.85 -56.07
CA ALA A 286 -44.01 2.86 -57.12
C ALA A 286 -43.35 2.36 -58.42
N LYS A 287 -42.21 1.66 -58.33
CA LYS A 287 -41.53 1.05 -59.50
C LYS A 287 -42.38 -0.03 -60.17
N ILE A 288 -43.09 -0.85 -59.40
CA ILE A 288 -44.04 -1.84 -59.93
C ILE A 288 -45.23 -1.14 -60.62
N ALA A 289 -45.76 -0.06 -60.04
CA ALA A 289 -46.83 0.72 -60.65
C ALA A 289 -46.39 1.37 -61.97
N GLU A 290 -45.16 1.91 -62.03
CA GLU A 290 -44.54 2.43 -63.25
C GLU A 290 -44.45 1.35 -64.33
N LEU A 291 -43.95 0.16 -63.99
CA LEU A 291 -43.91 -0.99 -64.90
C LEU A 291 -45.30 -1.32 -65.43
N ASN A 292 -46.29 -1.50 -64.54
CA ASN A 292 -47.65 -1.85 -64.93
C ASN A 292 -48.29 -0.81 -65.86
N SER A 293 -48.01 0.48 -65.63
CA SER A 293 -48.47 1.57 -66.50
C SER A 293 -47.82 1.51 -67.87
N ALA A 294 -46.50 1.30 -67.94
CA ALA A 294 -45.76 1.21 -69.21
C ALA A 294 -46.16 -0.01 -70.03
N LEU A 295 -46.62 -1.08 -69.37
CA LEU A 295 -47.07 -2.31 -70.01
C LEU A 295 -48.56 -2.32 -70.38
N GLY A 296 -49.30 -1.23 -70.14
CA GLY A 296 -50.75 -1.17 -70.27
C GLY A 296 -51.27 -1.45 -71.69
N ASP A 297 -50.53 -1.05 -72.72
CA ASP A 297 -50.93 -1.18 -74.13
C ASP A 297 -50.57 -2.55 -74.75
N PHE A 298 -49.80 -3.39 -74.04
CA PHE A 298 -49.41 -4.71 -74.52
C PHE A 298 -50.40 -5.79 -74.08
N SER A 299 -50.64 -6.75 -74.96
CA SER A 299 -51.36 -7.98 -74.64
C SER A 299 -50.54 -8.92 -73.75
N ASP A 300 -51.20 -9.91 -73.16
CA ASP A 300 -50.54 -10.88 -72.27
C ASP A 300 -49.53 -11.76 -73.02
N ASP A 301 -49.81 -12.10 -74.28
CA ASP A 301 -48.88 -12.84 -75.14
C ASP A 301 -47.62 -12.03 -75.45
N GLU A 302 -47.75 -10.71 -75.67
CA GLU A 302 -46.63 -9.80 -75.91
C GLU A 302 -45.79 -9.58 -74.65
N LYS A 303 -46.42 -9.44 -73.47
CA LYS A 303 -45.71 -9.35 -72.19
C LYS A 303 -44.89 -10.60 -71.90
N ASN A 304 -45.42 -11.78 -72.23
CA ASN A 304 -44.72 -13.06 -72.05
C ASN A 304 -43.42 -13.16 -72.84
N MET A 305 -43.21 -12.34 -73.87
CA MET A 305 -41.95 -12.32 -74.63
C MET A 305 -40.75 -11.81 -73.81
N ALA A 306 -40.98 -11.04 -72.75
CA ALA A 306 -39.94 -10.52 -71.85
C ALA A 306 -40.04 -11.12 -70.42
N LYS A 307 -40.62 -12.32 -70.30
CA LYS A 307 -40.94 -12.96 -69.01
C LYS A 307 -39.76 -13.02 -68.03
N ASP A 308 -38.57 -13.40 -68.50
CA ASP A 308 -37.40 -13.53 -67.63
C ASP A 308 -36.98 -12.20 -66.97
N LYS A 309 -37.16 -11.07 -67.67
CA LYS A 309 -36.89 -9.75 -67.09
C LYS A 309 -38.03 -9.28 -66.20
N LEU A 310 -39.29 -9.58 -66.56
CA LEU A 310 -40.46 -9.28 -65.73
C LEU A 310 -40.39 -9.99 -64.37
N ASP A 311 -40.06 -11.28 -64.37
CA ASP A 311 -39.95 -12.07 -63.14
C ASP A 311 -38.83 -11.53 -62.23
N LYS A 312 -37.67 -11.18 -62.80
CA LYS A 312 -36.56 -10.56 -62.06
C LYS A 312 -36.91 -9.19 -61.51
N PHE A 313 -37.57 -8.35 -62.31
CA PHE A 313 -37.97 -7.01 -61.89
C PHE A 313 -39.04 -7.07 -60.79
N ASN A 314 -40.04 -7.95 -60.91
CA ASN A 314 -41.07 -8.11 -59.88
C ASN A 314 -40.52 -8.67 -58.57
N ALA A 315 -39.50 -9.54 -58.62
CA ALA A 315 -38.86 -10.09 -57.44
C ALA A 315 -38.00 -9.05 -56.69
N ASP A 316 -37.28 -8.18 -57.41
CA ASP A 316 -36.45 -7.14 -56.83
C ASP A 316 -36.45 -5.84 -57.68
N PRO A 317 -37.52 -5.03 -57.61
CA PRO A 317 -37.66 -3.84 -58.45
C PRO A 317 -36.58 -2.78 -58.22
N MET A 318 -35.90 -2.81 -57.08
CA MET A 318 -34.91 -1.81 -56.68
C MET A 318 -33.46 -2.30 -56.84
N GLY A 319 -33.22 -3.62 -56.84
CA GLY A 319 -31.87 -4.21 -56.88
C GLY A 319 -31.58 -5.10 -58.10
N CYS A 320 -32.55 -5.40 -58.95
CA CYS A 320 -32.33 -6.24 -60.14
C CYS A 320 -31.51 -5.56 -61.26
N GLY A 321 -31.33 -4.24 -61.22
CA GLY A 321 -30.58 -3.46 -62.22
C GLY A 321 -31.25 -3.38 -63.60
N ILE A 322 -32.53 -3.75 -63.71
CA ILE A 322 -33.33 -3.68 -64.93
C ILE A 322 -34.21 -2.43 -64.84
N GLU A 323 -34.21 -1.58 -65.85
CA GLU A 323 -35.13 -0.44 -65.92
C GLU A 323 -36.42 -0.82 -66.69
N VAL A 324 -37.52 -0.13 -66.39
CA VAL A 324 -38.81 -0.33 -67.07
C VAL A 324 -38.66 -0.21 -68.59
N ASN A 325 -37.84 0.74 -69.05
CA ASN A 325 -37.57 0.95 -70.47
C ASN A 325 -36.84 -0.25 -71.13
N ASP A 326 -36.01 -0.99 -70.38
CA ASP A 326 -35.31 -2.17 -70.91
C ASP A 326 -36.29 -3.30 -71.22
N ILE A 327 -37.35 -3.43 -70.41
CA ILE A 327 -38.42 -4.41 -70.60
C ILE A 327 -39.30 -4.01 -71.79
N VAL A 328 -39.74 -2.75 -71.85
CA VAL A 328 -40.55 -2.21 -72.96
C VAL A 328 -39.80 -2.34 -74.29
N THR A 329 -38.50 -2.05 -74.30
CA THR A 329 -37.66 -2.15 -75.51
C THR A 329 -37.55 -3.59 -75.99
N GLU A 330 -37.41 -4.56 -75.08
CA GLU A 330 -37.35 -5.98 -75.42
C GLU A 330 -38.68 -6.48 -76.00
N ILE A 331 -39.81 -6.13 -75.39
CA ILE A 331 -41.14 -6.50 -75.90
C ILE A 331 -41.31 -5.95 -77.33
N ASN A 332 -41.04 -4.67 -77.55
CA ASN A 332 -41.14 -4.05 -78.88
C ASN A 332 -40.20 -4.70 -79.92
N ALA A 333 -38.98 -5.06 -79.52
CA ALA A 333 -38.04 -5.76 -80.39
C ALA A 333 -38.53 -7.16 -80.78
N CYS A 334 -39.11 -7.90 -79.83
CA CYS A 334 -39.72 -9.21 -80.06
C CYS A 334 -40.93 -9.12 -81.00
N ILE A 335 -41.85 -8.18 -80.75
CA ILE A 335 -43.01 -7.91 -81.63
C ILE A 335 -42.53 -7.60 -83.05
N GLY A 336 -41.56 -6.69 -83.20
CA GLY A 336 -41.01 -6.34 -84.51
C GLY A 336 -40.37 -7.53 -85.24
N ALA A 337 -39.73 -8.44 -84.51
CA ALA A 337 -39.18 -9.67 -85.07
C ALA A 337 -40.29 -10.66 -85.50
N GLU A 338 -41.36 -10.80 -84.73
CA GLU A 338 -42.52 -11.63 -85.08
C GLU A 338 -43.29 -11.09 -86.28
N THR A 339 -43.52 -9.78 -86.37
CA THR A 339 -44.15 -9.14 -87.52
C THR A 339 -43.36 -9.41 -88.80
N LYS A 340 -42.03 -9.25 -88.77
CA LYS A 340 -41.16 -9.61 -89.90
C LYS A 340 -41.21 -11.10 -90.27
N LYS A 341 -41.37 -11.99 -89.29
CA LYS A 341 -41.56 -13.43 -89.55
C LYS A 341 -42.91 -13.71 -90.22
N LYS A 342 -43.99 -13.06 -89.75
CA LYS A 342 -45.34 -13.17 -90.34
C LYS A 342 -45.37 -12.61 -91.77
N GLU A 343 -44.75 -11.45 -92.01
CA GLU A 343 -44.62 -10.86 -93.35
C GLU A 343 -43.85 -11.77 -94.31
N LYS A 344 -42.73 -12.38 -93.86
CA LYS A 344 -41.98 -13.35 -94.65
C LYS A 344 -42.77 -14.63 -94.92
N ALA A 345 -43.50 -15.15 -93.92
CA ALA A 345 -44.35 -16.32 -94.08
C ALA A 345 -45.47 -16.06 -95.10
N MET A 346 -46.10 -14.90 -95.03
CA MET A 346 -47.15 -14.46 -95.97
C MET A 346 -46.60 -14.26 -97.40
N ALA A 347 -45.38 -13.73 -97.54
CA ALA A 347 -44.70 -13.62 -98.83
C ALA A 347 -44.32 -14.99 -99.45
N VAL A 348 -43.96 -15.97 -98.62
CA VAL A 348 -43.73 -17.37 -99.05
C VAL A 348 -45.05 -18.03 -99.47
N GLU A 349 -46.14 -17.77 -98.75
CA GLU A 349 -47.48 -18.29 -99.06
C GLU A 349 -48.01 -17.77 -100.41
N ILE A 350 -47.83 -16.47 -100.70
CA ILE A 350 -48.17 -15.86 -102.01
C ILE A 350 -47.30 -16.45 -103.14
N ASN A 351 -46.00 -16.66 -102.92
CA ASN A 351 -45.11 -17.26 -103.93
C ASN A 351 -45.41 -18.75 -104.18
N SER A 352 -45.96 -19.47 -103.19
CA SER A 352 -46.41 -20.85 -103.36
C SER A 352 -47.74 -20.99 -104.13
N GLN A 353 -48.51 -19.90 -104.25
CA GLN A 353 -49.74 -19.85 -105.05
C GLN A 353 -49.52 -19.51 -106.54
N ASN A 354 -48.32 -19.07 -106.94
CA ASN A 354 -48.01 -18.64 -108.31
C ASN A 354 -47.49 -19.75 -109.26
N ASN A 355 -47.80 -21.03 -108.97
CA ASN A 355 -47.39 -22.16 -109.82
C ASN A 355 -48.57 -23.05 -110.27
N PHE A 356 -49.68 -22.44 -110.70
CA PHE A 356 -50.66 -23.10 -111.58
C PHE A 356 -51.50 -22.11 -112.42
N ALA A 357 -50.87 -21.51 -113.42
CA ALA A 357 -51.48 -21.02 -114.66
C ALA A 357 -50.34 -20.96 -115.71
N ALA A 358 -50.39 -21.55 -116.90
CA ALA A 358 -51.47 -22.22 -117.62
C ALA A 358 -50.84 -23.14 -118.69
N ASP A 359 -51.41 -24.33 -118.88
CA ASP A 359 -51.25 -25.12 -120.10
C ASP A 359 -52.23 -24.57 -121.15
N ILE A 360 -51.80 -23.52 -121.85
CA ILE A 360 -52.52 -22.89 -122.97
C ILE A 360 -51.46 -22.63 -124.06
N PHE A 361 -51.27 -23.66 -124.89
CA PHE A 361 -50.62 -23.71 -126.21
C PHE A 361 -49.08 -23.61 -126.26
N GLY A 362 -48.36 -24.58 -126.84
CA GLY A 362 -48.84 -25.77 -127.55
C GLY A 362 -47.69 -26.64 -128.03
N CYS A 363 -47.94 -27.95 -128.03
CA CYS A 363 -47.30 -28.86 -128.96
C CYS A 363 -47.73 -28.51 -130.38
N VAL A 364 -46.79 -28.23 -131.26
CA VAL A 364 -46.89 -28.64 -132.66
C VAL A 364 -45.46 -28.98 -133.10
N ASP A 365 -45.21 -30.28 -133.22
CA ASP A 365 -44.12 -30.81 -134.01
C ASP A 365 -44.23 -30.28 -135.44
N THR A 366 -43.09 -29.81 -135.94
CA THR A 366 -42.83 -29.44 -137.32
C THR A 366 -42.76 -30.66 -138.24
N ASP A 367 -43.31 -30.54 -139.45
CA ASP A 367 -42.68 -30.93 -140.72
C ASP A 367 -43.53 -30.41 -141.91
N ASN A 368 -43.19 -29.21 -142.42
CA ASN A 368 -42.49 -29.06 -143.70
C ASN A 368 -42.17 -27.58 -144.03
N ASP A 369 -40.94 -27.43 -144.51
CA ASP A 369 -40.37 -26.44 -145.43
C ASP A 369 -39.69 -25.16 -144.89
N ASP A 370 -38.35 -25.22 -145.04
CA ASP A 370 -37.43 -24.21 -145.60
C ASP A 370 -37.09 -22.95 -144.78
N ASP A 371 -35.84 -22.49 -144.71
CA ASP A 371 -34.52 -22.99 -145.07
C ASP A 371 -33.51 -22.02 -144.40
N LYS A 372 -32.50 -22.59 -143.74
CA LYS A 372 -31.11 -22.16 -143.58
C LYS A 372 -30.64 -20.70 -143.30
N ASN A 373 -29.57 -20.72 -142.49
CA ASN A 373 -28.32 -19.93 -142.52
C ASN A 373 -28.21 -18.71 -141.57
N ASP A 374 -27.41 -18.84 -140.50
CA ASP A 374 -25.95 -18.55 -140.42
C ASP A 374 -25.72 -17.02 -140.40
N LYS A 375 -24.89 -16.39 -139.56
CA LYS A 375 -23.77 -16.76 -138.70
C LYS A 375 -23.20 -15.46 -138.10
N LEU A 376 -22.54 -15.57 -136.92
CA LEU A 376 -21.30 -14.87 -136.49
C LEU A 376 -21.28 -13.31 -136.54
N ASP A 377 -20.40 -12.57 -135.88
CA ASP A 377 -19.20 -12.85 -135.11
C ASP A 377 -18.99 -11.68 -134.12
N ILE A 378 -18.09 -11.95 -133.19
CA ILE A 378 -17.47 -11.11 -132.18
C ILE A 378 -16.75 -9.91 -132.80
N ASP A 379 -16.90 -8.72 -132.20
CA ASP A 379 -15.80 -7.78 -131.89
C ASP A 379 -16.33 -6.38 -131.52
N ASN A 380 -16.22 -6.04 -130.24
CA ASN A 380 -15.40 -4.92 -129.76
C ASN A 380 -15.80 -4.60 -128.31
N LEU A 381 -14.94 -4.87 -127.34
CA LEU A 381 -13.69 -4.15 -127.03
C LEU A 381 -14.00 -2.75 -126.50
N PHE A 382 -13.75 -2.62 -125.20
CA PHE A 382 -13.64 -1.39 -124.43
C PHE A 382 -13.04 -0.22 -125.21
N VAL A 383 -13.72 0.94 -125.13
CA VAL A 383 -13.16 2.21 -124.67
C VAL A 383 -14.22 2.94 -123.86
#